data_AF-A0A0U1NU92-F1
#
_entry.id   AF-A0A0U1NU92-F1
#
_cell.length_a   1.000
_cell.length_b   1.000
_cell.length_c   1.000
_cell.angle_alpha   90.00
_cell.angle_beta   90.00
_cell.angle_gamma   90.00
#
_symmetry.space_group_name_H-M   'P 1'
#
loop_
_entity.id
_entity.type
_entity.pdbx_description
1 polymer ?
#
loop_
_entity_poly.entity_id
_entity_poly.type
_entity_poly.pdbx_seq_one_letter_code
_entity_poly.pdbx_strand_id
1 'polypeptide(L)'
;MKALIKPIIEFCISNLANGSQKALEKLERDPNLDIIEYGCLGYCGKCATMLYALVNGEVVTGKTPDELVENIYQYLEENPMF
;
A
#
# COMPACT_ATOMS: atom_id res chain seq x y z
N MET A 1 8.33 -5.17 21.72
CA MET A 1 7.67 -6.40 21.26
C MET A 1 7.57 -6.27 19.75
N LYS A 2 8.25 -7.12 18.96
CA LYS A 2 8.06 -7.13 17.49
C LYS A 2 6.72 -7.83 17.24
N ALA A 3 5.83 -7.21 16.48
CA ALA A 3 4.61 -7.88 16.02
C ALA A 3 5.01 -9.20 15.33
N LEU A 4 4.35 -10.30 15.68
CA LEU A 4 4.64 -11.63 15.12
C LEU A 4 4.17 -11.78 13.67
N ILE A 5 3.34 -10.83 13.19
CA ILE A 5 2.77 -10.79 11.85
C ILE A 5 3.19 -9.46 11.20
N LYS A 6 3.74 -9.53 9.99
CA LYS A 6 4.07 -8.35 9.18
C LYS A 6 2.78 -7.78 8.59
N PRO A 7 2.58 -6.44 8.60
CA PRO A 7 1.48 -5.84 7.86
C PRO A 7 1.57 -6.17 6.37
N ILE A 8 0.43 -6.47 5.75
CA ILE A 8 0.32 -6.79 4.34
C ILE A 8 -0.05 -5.54 3.57
N ILE A 9 0.74 -5.19 2.56
CA ILE A 9 0.47 -4.10 1.62
C ILE A 9 0.20 -4.69 0.24
N GLU A 10 -0.99 -4.43 -0.29
CA GLU A 10 -1.45 -5.04 -1.54
C GLU A 10 -1.56 -3.98 -2.63
N PHE A 11 -0.87 -4.20 -3.74
CA PHE A 11 -0.89 -3.34 -4.91
C PHE A 11 -1.65 -3.97 -6.07
N CYS A 12 -2.39 -3.15 -6.80
CA CYS A 12 -3.01 -3.53 -8.07
C CYS A 12 -2.05 -3.18 -9.22
N ILE A 13 -1.77 -4.12 -10.14
CA ILE A 13 -0.89 -3.90 -11.29
C ILE A 13 -1.34 -2.70 -12.14
N SER A 14 -2.66 -2.53 -12.33
CA SER A 14 -3.18 -1.35 -13.04
C SER A 14 -2.88 -0.03 -12.31
N ASN A 15 -2.86 -0.05 -10.97
CA ASN A 15 -2.51 1.14 -10.19
C ASN A 15 -1.00 1.43 -10.24
N LEU A 16 -0.18 0.38 -10.21
CA LEU A 16 1.27 0.49 -10.40
C LEU A 16 1.60 1.17 -11.73
N ALA A 17 0.95 0.71 -12.81
CA ALA A 17 1.06 1.29 -14.15
C ALA A 17 0.58 2.76 -14.20
N ASN A 18 -0.38 3.15 -13.36
CA ASN A 18 -0.89 4.52 -13.26
C ASN A 18 -0.05 5.44 -12.36
N GLY A 19 1.03 4.93 -11.75
CA GLY A 19 2.06 5.77 -11.11
C GLY A 19 2.46 5.37 -9.70
N SER A 20 1.85 4.36 -9.07
CA SER A 20 2.22 3.94 -7.71
C SER A 20 3.47 3.05 -7.66
N GLN A 21 4.09 2.71 -8.79
CA GLN A 21 5.31 1.91 -8.86
C GLN A 21 6.43 2.40 -7.91
N LYS A 22 6.65 3.72 -7.82
CA LYS A 22 7.67 4.27 -6.93
C LYS A 22 7.36 4.09 -5.44
N ALA A 23 6.07 3.96 -5.08
CA ALA A 23 5.66 3.68 -3.71
C ALA A 23 6.00 2.22 -3.36
N LEU A 24 5.68 1.28 -4.26
CA LEU A 24 6.05 -0.13 -4.14
C LEU A 24 7.56 -0.29 -3.91
N GLU A 25 8.39 0.26 -4.80
CA GLU A 25 9.87 0.17 -4.72
C GLU A 25 10.45 0.72 -3.41
N LYS A 26 9.78 1.68 -2.77
CA LYS A 26 10.17 2.23 -1.46
C LYS A 26 9.78 1.28 -0.33
N LEU A 27 8.57 0.74 -0.36
CA LEU A 27 8.03 -0.14 0.68
C LEU A 27 8.68 -1.52 0.67
N GLU A 28 9.04 -2.05 -0.50
CA GLU A 28 9.78 -3.32 -0.63
C GLU A 28 11.14 -3.32 0.07
N ARG A 29 11.70 -2.13 0.37
CA ARG A 29 12.96 -2.00 1.11
C ARG A 29 12.78 -2.20 2.61
N ASP A 30 11.56 -2.17 3.13
CA ASP A 30 11.28 -2.42 4.54
C ASP A 30 11.03 -3.92 4.78
N PRO A 31 11.95 -4.63 5.45
CA PRO A 31 11.78 -6.05 5.73
C PRO A 31 10.66 -6.37 6.73
N ASN A 32 10.04 -5.37 7.36
CA ASN A 32 8.93 -5.55 8.29
C ASN A 32 7.55 -5.54 7.61
N LEU A 33 7.48 -5.25 6.31
CA LEU A 33 6.26 -5.32 5.52
C LEU A 33 6.21 -6.63 4.72
N ASP A 34 5.00 -7.08 4.42
CA ASP A 34 4.73 -8.11 3.42
C ASP A 34 4.04 -7.44 2.24
N ILE A 35 4.59 -7.57 1.03
CA ILE A 35 4.14 -6.82 -0.15
C ILE A 35 3.60 -7.82 -1.16
N ILE A 36 2.37 -7.61 -1.61
CA ILE A 36 1.68 -8.51 -2.55
C ILE A 36 1.17 -7.72 -3.74
N GLU A 37 1.39 -8.25 -4.94
CA GLU A 37 0.85 -7.71 -6.18
C GLU A 37 -0.32 -8.56 -6.67
N TYR A 38 -1.41 -7.88 -7.04
CA TYR A 38 -2.59 -8.49 -7.63
C TYR A 38 -2.84 -7.91 -9.02
N GLY A 39 -3.29 -8.76 -9.94
CA GLY A 39 -3.69 -8.33 -11.29
C GLY A 39 -4.78 -7.25 -11.26
N CYS A 40 -5.85 -7.47 -10.49
CA CYS A 40 -6.89 -6.48 -10.23
C CYS A 40 -7.46 -6.69 -8.83
N LEU A 41 -7.57 -5.60 -8.06
CA LEU A 41 -8.20 -5.59 -6.73
C LEU A 41 -9.69 -5.21 -6.77
N GLY A 42 -10.27 -5.02 -7.96
CA GLY A 42 -11.67 -4.58 -8.12
C GLY A 42 -11.92 -3.09 -7.85
N TYR A 43 -10.91 -2.32 -7.43
CA TYR A 43 -11.01 -0.89 -7.15
C TYR A 43 -10.74 0.02 -8.38
N CYS A 44 -11.21 -0.37 -9.57
CA CYS A 44 -10.92 0.32 -10.82
C CYS A 44 -11.31 1.82 -10.81
N GLY A 45 -12.40 2.19 -10.12
CA GLY A 45 -12.82 3.58 -9.96
C GLY A 45 -11.81 4.45 -9.18
N LYS A 46 -11.15 3.88 -8.17
CA LYS A 46 -10.06 4.56 -7.43
C LYS A 46 -8.77 4.58 -8.23
N CYS A 47 -8.47 3.50 -8.95
CA CYS A 47 -7.30 3.38 -9.81
C CYS A 47 -7.22 4.48 -10.89
N ALA A 48 -8.36 4.98 -11.35
CA ALA A 48 -8.44 6.04 -12.36
C ALA A 48 -8.24 7.46 -11.80
N THR A 49 -8.39 7.65 -10.49
CA THR A 49 -8.43 8.99 -9.87
C THR A 49 -7.32 9.25 -8.87
N MET A 50 -6.75 8.21 -8.26
CA MET A 50 -5.72 8.34 -7.23
C MET A 50 -4.81 7.10 -7.15
N LEU A 51 -3.64 7.27 -6.52
CA LEU A 51 -2.77 6.16 -6.16
C LEU A 51 -3.31 5.52 -4.87
N TYR A 52 -3.31 4.19 -4.80
CA TYR A 52 -3.79 3.48 -3.62
C TYR A 52 -3.08 2.13 -3.42
N ALA A 53 -3.12 1.65 -2.19
CA ALA A 53 -2.82 0.27 -1.82
C ALA A 53 -3.86 -0.20 -0.80
N LEU A 54 -3.99 -1.51 -0.61
CA LEU A 54 -4.67 -2.03 0.57
C LEU A 54 -3.64 -2.28 1.66
N VAL A 55 -3.93 -1.85 2.88
CA VAL A 55 -3.11 -2.08 4.06
C VAL A 55 -3.92 -2.96 5.00
N ASN A 56 -3.58 -4.25 5.07
CA ASN A 56 -4.37 -5.28 5.73
C ASN A 56 -5.84 -5.28 5.26
N GLY A 57 -6.07 -5.17 3.95
CA GLY A 57 -7.41 -5.12 3.35
C GLY A 57 -8.09 -3.75 3.34
N GLU A 58 -7.56 -2.74 4.04
CA GLU A 58 -8.14 -1.40 4.10
C GLU A 58 -7.51 -0.44 3.09
N VAL A 59 -8.32 0.38 2.43
CA VAL A 59 -7.84 1.25 1.35
C VAL A 59 -7.09 2.46 1.91
N VAL A 60 -5.81 2.59 1.57
CA VAL A 60 -5.00 3.78 1.82
C VAL A 60 -4.63 4.44 0.48
N THR A 61 -4.64 5.77 0.44
CA THR A 61 -4.50 6.52 -0.81
C THR A 61 -3.53 7.68 -0.71
N GLY A 62 -2.98 8.13 -1.84
CA GLY A 62 -2.13 9.33 -1.93
C GLY A 62 -2.20 9.97 -3.32
N LYS A 63 -1.91 11.27 -3.43
CA LYS A 63 -1.86 11.99 -4.72
C LYS A 63 -0.52 11.81 -5.42
N THR A 64 0.52 11.51 -4.65
CA THR A 64 1.87 11.18 -5.16
C THR A 64 2.34 9.85 -4.57
N PRO A 65 3.33 9.18 -5.17
CA PRO A 65 3.89 7.95 -4.61
C PRO A 65 4.45 8.17 -3.20
N ASP A 66 5.04 9.34 -2.95
CA ASP A 66 5.67 9.69 -1.68
C ASP A 66 4.60 9.87 -0.60
N GLU A 67 3.53 10.62 -0.92
CA GLU A 67 2.37 10.77 -0.04
C GLU A 67 1.67 9.43 0.24
N LEU A 68 1.57 8.54 -0.76
CA LEU A 68 1.02 7.20 -0.54
C LEU A 68 1.85 6.40 0.48
N VAL A 69 3.18 6.45 0.38
CA VAL A 69 4.07 5.79 1.34
C VAL A 69 3.91 6.38 2.75
N GLU A 70 3.91 7.70 2.87
CA GLU A 70 3.69 8.40 4.15
C GLU A 70 2.37 8.00 4.79
N ASN A 71 1.28 8.01 4.01
CA ASN A 71 -0.05 7.65 4.51
C ASN A 71 -0.14 6.17 4.91
N ILE A 72 0.57 5.26 4.24
CA ILE A 72 0.62 3.84 4.63
C ILE A 72 1.31 3.68 6.00
N TYR A 73 2.46 4.34 6.21
CA TYR A 73 3.13 4.28 7.52
C TYR A 73 2.29 4.92 8.61
N GLN A 74 1.67 6.07 8.34
CA GLN A 74 0.75 6.72 9.29
C GLN A 74 -0.42 5.79 9.65
N TYR A 75 -1.02 5.13 8.65
CA TYR A 75 -2.09 4.17 8.89
C TYR A 75 -1.65 3.02 9.79
N LEU A 76 -0.45 2.47 9.59
CA LEU A 76 0.10 1.39 10.44
C LEU A 76 0.37 1.85 11.88
N GLU A 77 0.80 3.10 12.07
CA GLU A 77 1.00 3.68 13.40
C GLU A 77 -0.34 3.88 14.14
N GLU A 78 -1.37 4.33 13.43
CA GLU A 78 -2.71 4.58 13.98
C GLU A 78 -3.51 3.28 14.18
N ASN A 79 -3.20 2.22 13.43
CA ASN A 79 -3.91 0.94 13.44
C ASN A 79 -2.93 -0.21 13.74
N PRO A 80 -2.38 -0.28 14.97
CA PRO A 80 -1.48 -1.36 15.35
C PRO A 80 -2.22 -2.70 15.34
N MET A 81 -1.63 -3.69 14.65
CA MET A 81 -2.11 -5.07 14.67
C MET A 81 -1.78 -5.69 16.04
N PHE A 82 -2.81 -6.15 16.77
CA PHE A 82 -2.68 -6.76 18.11
C PHE A 82 -2.37 -8.26 18.05
#